data_AF-U7QFW1-F1
#
_entry.id   AF-U7QFW1-F1
#
_cell.length_a   1.000
_cell.length_b   1.000
_cell.length_c   1.000
_cell.angle_alpha   90.00
_cell.angle_beta   90.00
_cell.angle_gamma   90.00
#
_symmetry.space_group_name_H-M   'P 1'
#
loop_
_entity.id
_entity.type
_entity.pdbx_description
1 polymer ?
#
loop_
_entity_poly.entity_id
_entity_poly.type
_entity_poly.pdbx_seq_one_letter_code
_entity_poly.pdbx_strand_id
1 'polypeptide(L)'
;MSQFELLNDDTAILMIYQDTFTVARLKELASNKLNSYLTKKYGNSGISLTDLFCNSNLSIIESEVKISMNDIQLIFPTDGIECKLLNFDTRQWTAGKIKIIADVKFSSSFLGNDHYRNVKINELKLEFATDEPPLSDIETSLDEFRKQNQES
;
A
#
# COMPACT_ATOMS: atom_id res chain seq x y z
N MET A 1 -3.69 9.51 15.66
CA MET A 1 -3.33 8.48 14.66
C MET A 1 -2.55 9.19 13.58
N SER A 2 -1.37 8.71 13.20
CA SER A 2 -0.60 9.32 12.11
C SER A 2 -1.38 9.16 10.80
N GLN A 3 -1.58 10.27 10.09
CA GLN A 3 -2.28 10.28 8.81
C GLN A 3 -1.32 9.86 7.71
N PHE A 4 -1.68 8.82 6.96
CA PHE A 4 -0.92 8.34 5.81
C PHE A 4 -1.33 9.14 4.57
N GLU A 5 -0.34 9.67 3.86
CA GLU A 5 -0.52 10.45 2.63
C GLU A 5 0.17 9.76 1.46
N LEU A 6 -0.44 9.84 0.27
CA LEU A 6 0.07 9.21 -0.92
C LEU A 6 1.37 9.88 -1.40
N LEU A 7 2.43 9.09 -1.54
CA LEU A 7 3.73 9.53 -2.02
C LEU A 7 3.78 9.40 -3.55
N ASN A 8 3.35 10.47 -4.22
CA ASN A 8 3.24 10.54 -5.69
C ASN A 8 4.57 10.85 -6.39
N ASP A 9 5.52 11.46 -5.69
CA ASP A 9 6.82 11.79 -6.27
C ASP A 9 7.73 10.56 -6.32
N ASP A 10 7.87 10.01 -7.51
CA ASP A 10 8.73 8.85 -7.80
C ASP A 10 10.23 9.13 -7.63
N THR A 11 10.64 10.41 -7.61
CA THR A 11 12.02 10.84 -7.41
C THR A 11 12.37 11.06 -5.94
N ALA A 12 11.37 11.11 -5.06
CA ALA A 12 11.58 11.26 -3.63
C ALA A 12 12.46 10.12 -3.08
N ILE A 13 13.35 10.46 -2.16
CA ILE A 13 14.30 9.52 -1.58
C ILE A 13 13.83 9.10 -0.19
N LEU A 14 13.70 7.80 -0.02
CA LEU A 14 13.35 7.14 1.23
C LEU A 14 14.59 6.45 1.79
N MET A 15 14.74 6.49 3.10
CA MET A 15 15.69 5.67 3.86
C MET A 15 14.90 4.69 4.72
N ILE A 16 15.11 3.40 4.49
CA ILE A 16 14.51 2.33 5.30
C ILE A 16 15.67 1.58 5.95
N TYR A 17 15.73 1.60 7.28
CA TYR A 17 16.90 1.19 8.05
C TYR A 17 18.18 1.96 7.62
N GLN A 18 19.11 1.30 6.92
CA GLN A 18 20.37 1.88 6.46
C GLN A 18 20.42 2.07 4.93
N ASP A 19 19.42 1.57 4.21
CA ASP A 19 19.39 1.60 2.76
C ASP A 19 18.55 2.77 2.25
N THR A 20 18.95 3.34 1.12
CA THR A 20 18.23 4.43 0.46
C THR A 20 17.69 3.99 -0.88
N PHE A 21 16.47 4.44 -1.18
CA PHE A 21 15.75 4.11 -2.40
C PHE A 21 15.04 5.35 -2.91
N THR A 22 14.93 5.49 -4.23
CA THR A 22 13.86 6.32 -4.77
C THR A 22 12.53 5.60 -4.61
N VAL A 23 11.44 6.35 -4.51
CA VAL A 23 10.07 5.82 -4.53
C VAL A 23 9.85 4.90 -5.73
N ALA A 24 10.27 5.32 -6.93
CA ALA A 24 10.19 4.49 -8.13
C ALA A 24 10.90 3.14 -7.96
N ARG A 25 12.14 3.15 -7.44
CA ARG A 25 12.93 1.93 -7.27
C ARG A 25 12.31 1.00 -6.24
N LEU A 26 11.78 1.54 -5.15
CA LEU A 26 11.10 0.75 -4.14
C LEU A 26 9.82 0.12 -4.70
N LYS A 27 9.02 0.88 -5.48
CA LYS A 27 7.83 0.35 -6.16
C LYS A 27 8.19 -0.80 -7.11
N GLU A 28 9.25 -0.65 -7.89
CA GLU A 28 9.74 -1.68 -8.81
C GLU A 28 10.16 -2.96 -8.06
N LEU A 29 10.97 -2.83 -7.01
CA LEU A 29 11.42 -3.95 -6.20
C LEU A 29 10.25 -4.68 -5.53
N ALA A 30 9.31 -3.92 -4.95
CA ALA A 30 8.12 -4.46 -4.32
C ALA A 30 7.23 -5.19 -5.34
N SER A 31 7.00 -4.58 -6.52
CA SER A 31 6.22 -5.18 -7.60
C SER A 31 6.84 -6.48 -8.10
N ASN A 32 8.15 -6.50 -8.36
CA ASN A 32 8.86 -7.70 -8.80
C ASN A 32 8.80 -8.82 -7.76
N LYS A 33 9.00 -8.48 -6.48
CA LYS A 33 8.95 -9.44 -5.38
C LYS A 33 7.54 -9.99 -5.18
N LEU A 34 6.54 -9.12 -5.18
CA LEU A 34 5.13 -9.47 -5.03
C LEU A 34 4.67 -10.33 -6.21
N ASN A 35 4.99 -9.95 -7.44
CA ASN A 35 4.67 -10.73 -8.62
C ASN A 35 5.30 -12.12 -8.55
N SER A 36 6.59 -12.21 -8.18
CA SER A 36 7.24 -13.51 -7.98
C SER A 36 6.55 -14.33 -6.88
N TYR A 37 6.10 -13.71 -5.79
CA TYR A 37 5.42 -14.41 -4.71
C TYR A 37 4.03 -14.92 -5.13
N LEU A 38 3.25 -14.09 -5.84
CA LEU A 38 1.92 -14.43 -6.33
C LEU A 38 1.95 -15.45 -7.48
N THR A 39 3.02 -15.46 -8.29
CA THR A 39 3.15 -16.36 -9.45
C THR A 39 3.90 -17.66 -9.16
N LYS A 40 4.65 -17.76 -8.04
CA LYS A 40 5.38 -18.99 -7.69
C LYS A 40 4.42 -20.11 -7.32
N LYS A 41 4.09 -20.91 -8.34
CA LYS A 41 3.52 -22.24 -8.22
C LYS A 41 4.64 -23.25 -7.92
N TYR A 42 4.44 -24.08 -6.91
CA TYR A 42 5.07 -25.38 -6.68
C TYR A 42 6.52 -25.45 -6.16
N GLY A 43 6.61 -25.92 -4.91
CA GLY A 43 7.78 -26.55 -4.30
C GLY A 43 7.46 -26.86 -2.84
N ASN A 44 6.78 -28.00 -2.59
CA ASN A 44 6.25 -28.46 -1.30
C ASN A 44 4.96 -27.78 -0.80
N SER A 45 3.83 -28.46 -1.02
CA SER A 45 2.65 -28.47 -0.12
C SER A 45 2.08 -27.11 0.36
N GLY A 46 1.78 -26.17 -0.55
CA GLY A 46 1.13 -24.93 -0.15
C GLY A 46 0.20 -24.40 -1.23
N ILE A 47 -1.07 -24.23 -0.89
CA ILE A 47 -2.08 -23.51 -1.67
C ILE A 47 -1.50 -22.13 -2.04
N SER A 48 -1.48 -21.77 -3.33
CA SER A 48 -1.05 -20.42 -3.73
C SER A 48 -2.08 -19.38 -3.26
N LEU A 49 -1.67 -18.14 -2.98
CA LEU A 49 -2.63 -17.03 -2.77
C LEU A 49 -3.59 -16.89 -3.96
N THR A 50 -3.08 -17.10 -5.18
CA THR A 50 -3.94 -17.16 -6.37
C THR A 50 -4.97 -18.27 -6.28
N ASP A 51 -4.68 -19.38 -5.61
CA ASP A 51 -5.62 -20.49 -5.46
C ASP A 51 -6.68 -20.16 -4.43
N LEU A 52 -6.35 -19.44 -3.36
CA LEU A 52 -7.33 -18.97 -2.38
C LEU A 52 -8.30 -17.96 -3.00
N PHE A 53 -7.78 -16.98 -3.75
CA PHE A 53 -8.59 -15.88 -4.29
C PHE A 53 -9.18 -16.16 -5.68
N CYS A 54 -8.58 -17.00 -6.54
CA CYS A 54 -9.16 -17.34 -7.84
C CYS A 54 -10.10 -18.55 -7.81
N ASN A 55 -9.94 -19.50 -6.85
CA ASN A 55 -10.86 -20.65 -6.77
C ASN A 55 -12.11 -20.33 -5.96
N SER A 56 -12.04 -19.36 -5.07
CA SER A 56 -13.21 -18.90 -4.35
C SER A 56 -13.98 -17.99 -5.30
N ASN A 57 -15.11 -18.46 -5.82
CA ASN A 57 -16.12 -17.61 -6.44
C ASN A 57 -16.73 -16.72 -5.34
N LEU A 58 -15.91 -15.86 -4.71
CA LEU A 58 -16.32 -14.87 -3.74
C LEU A 58 -17.13 -13.84 -4.50
N SER A 59 -18.41 -14.12 -4.60
CA SER A 59 -19.39 -13.22 -5.18
C SER A 59 -20.53 -13.08 -4.20
N ILE A 60 -20.89 -11.83 -3.91
CA ILE A 60 -22.20 -11.57 -3.30
C ILE A 60 -23.20 -11.66 -4.45
N ILE A 61 -24.12 -12.62 -4.35
CA ILE A 61 -25.19 -12.82 -5.32
C ILE A 61 -26.51 -12.63 -4.56
N GLU A 62 -27.17 -11.51 -4.80
CA GLU A 62 -28.48 -11.20 -4.22
C GLU A 62 -29.41 -10.73 -5.35
N SER A 63 -30.44 -11.51 -5.66
CA SER A 63 -31.35 -11.26 -6.78
C SER A 63 -30.60 -11.01 -8.12
N GLU A 64 -30.60 -9.77 -8.62
CA GLU A 64 -29.94 -9.36 -9.87
C GLU A 64 -28.52 -8.77 -9.64
N VAL A 65 -28.09 -8.61 -8.39
CA VAL A 65 -26.78 -8.00 -8.07
C VAL A 65 -25.74 -9.10 -7.92
N LYS A 66 -24.71 -9.03 -8.77
CA LYS A 66 -23.51 -9.87 -8.69
C LYS A 66 -22.28 -9.00 -8.51
N ILE A 67 -21.68 -9.06 -7.32
CA ILE A 67 -20.43 -8.35 -7.01
C ILE A 67 -19.31 -9.38 -6.92
N SER A 68 -18.35 -9.34 -7.86
CA SER A 68 -17.20 -10.26 -7.87
C SER A 68 -16.04 -9.68 -7.07
N MET A 69 -15.50 -10.44 -6.12
CA MET A 69 -14.36 -10.04 -5.29
C MET A 69 -13.01 -10.47 -5.91
N ASN A 70 -12.80 -10.11 -7.18
CA ASN A 70 -11.59 -10.50 -7.92
C ASN A 70 -10.51 -9.41 -7.91
N ASP A 71 -10.90 -8.19 -7.56
CA ASP A 71 -10.02 -7.04 -7.40
C ASP A 71 -9.79 -6.84 -5.89
N ILE A 72 -8.54 -6.95 -5.46
CA ILE A 72 -8.15 -6.96 -4.04
C ILE A 72 -7.02 -5.96 -3.84
N GLN A 73 -7.10 -5.21 -2.75
CA GLN A 73 -6.02 -4.36 -2.30
C GLN A 73 -5.22 -5.06 -1.21
N LEU A 74 -3.91 -5.20 -1.41
CA LEU A 74 -2.97 -5.72 -0.42
C LEU A 74 -2.21 -4.55 0.20
N ILE A 75 -2.29 -4.41 1.52
CA ILE A 75 -1.63 -3.35 2.28
C ILE A 75 -0.55 -3.97 3.17
N PHE A 76 0.69 -3.49 3.08
CA PHE A 76 1.79 -4.04 3.86
C PHE A 76 2.88 -3.01 4.20
N PRO A 77 3.39 -3.02 5.44
CA PRO A 77 2.75 -3.54 6.65
C PRO A 77 1.56 -2.65 7.07
N THR A 78 0.55 -3.21 7.73
CA THR A 78 -0.70 -2.50 8.08
C THR A 78 -0.49 -1.26 8.97
N ASP A 79 0.53 -1.27 9.82
CA ASP A 79 0.88 -0.14 10.69
C ASP A 79 1.96 0.77 10.11
N GLY A 80 2.47 0.44 8.92
CA GLY A 80 3.64 1.06 8.32
C GLY A 80 4.95 0.56 8.94
N ILE A 81 6.05 0.82 8.25
CA ILE A 81 7.42 0.54 8.70
C ILE A 81 8.18 1.85 8.88
N GLU A 82 8.99 1.92 9.93
CA GLU A 82 9.84 3.08 10.22
C GLU A 82 10.76 3.38 9.05
N CYS A 83 10.78 4.64 8.63
CA CYS A 83 11.59 5.13 7.53
C CYS A 83 11.87 6.64 7.70
N LYS A 84 12.65 7.19 6.78
CA LYS A 84 12.86 8.63 6.68
C LYS A 84 12.66 9.08 5.23
N LEU A 85 12.00 10.21 5.05
CA LEU A 85 11.84 10.86 3.75
C LEU A 85 12.83 12.03 3.65
N LEU A 86 13.58 12.13 2.56
CA LEU A 86 14.45 13.27 2.31
C LEU A 86 13.64 14.42 1.73
N ASN A 87 13.63 15.56 2.43
CA ASN A 87 13.14 16.80 1.88
C ASN A 87 14.27 17.48 1.07
N PHE A 88 14.07 17.69 -0.22
CA PHE A 88 15.08 18.27 -1.10
C PHE A 88 15.31 19.77 -0.87
N ASP A 89 14.26 20.50 -0.46
CA ASP A 89 14.34 21.95 -0.22
C ASP A 89 15.14 22.25 1.04
N THR A 90 14.88 21.51 2.13
CA THR A 90 15.57 21.69 3.42
C THR A 90 16.83 20.84 3.54
N ARG A 91 17.00 19.82 2.68
CA ARG A 91 18.06 18.79 2.75
C ARG A 91 18.07 18.03 4.08
N GLN A 92 16.91 17.91 4.71
CA GLN A 92 16.75 17.23 6.00
C GLN A 92 15.92 15.96 5.84
N TRP A 93 16.15 15.02 6.77
CA TRP A 93 15.40 13.79 6.86
C TRP A 93 14.21 13.97 7.80
N THR A 94 13.01 13.68 7.31
CA THR A 94 11.78 13.62 8.10
C THR A 94 11.51 12.17 8.49
N ALA A 95 11.45 11.90 9.79
CA ALA A 95 11.10 10.57 10.29
C ALA A 95 9.60 10.30 10.15
N GLY A 96 9.26 9.04 9.87
CA GLY A 96 7.87 8.63 9.73
C GLY A 96 7.75 7.16 9.34
N LYS A 97 6.54 6.78 8.94
CA LYS A 97 6.19 5.41 8.57
C LYS A 97 5.76 5.33 7.12
N ILE A 98 6.14 4.26 6.44
CA ILE A 98 5.72 3.99 5.06
C ILE A 98 4.87 2.73 4.97
N LYS A 99 3.87 2.76 4.09
CA LYS A 99 3.06 1.62 3.67
C LYS A 99 3.20 1.40 2.19
N ILE A 100 3.10 0.15 1.80
CA ILE A 100 2.96 -0.26 0.40
C ILE A 100 1.54 -0.76 0.20
N ILE A 101 0.91 -0.27 -0.86
CA ILE A 101 -0.43 -0.68 -1.26
C ILE A 101 -0.35 -1.21 -2.67
N ALA A 102 -0.78 -2.44 -2.88
CA ALA A 102 -0.82 -3.08 -4.20
C ALA A 102 -2.26 -3.40 -4.58
N ASP A 103 -2.70 -2.86 -5.71
CA ASP A 103 -3.99 -3.17 -6.31
C ASP A 103 -3.80 -4.38 -7.23
N VAL A 104 -4.40 -5.51 -6.87
CA VAL A 104 -4.16 -6.81 -7.51
C VAL A 104 -5.47 -7.35 -8.07
N LYS A 105 -5.43 -7.75 -9.34
CA LYS A 105 -6.51 -8.44 -10.02
C LYS A 105 -6.18 -9.91 -10.18
N PHE A 106 -7.08 -10.75 -9.68
CA PHE A 106 -7.05 -12.18 -9.85
C PHE A 106 -8.00 -12.58 -10.98
N SER A 107 -7.55 -13.45 -11.86
CA SER A 107 -8.39 -13.96 -12.95
C SER A 107 -8.12 -15.44 -13.19
N SER A 108 -9.20 -16.14 -13.50
CA SER A 108 -9.19 -17.53 -13.93
C SER A 108 -9.67 -17.61 -15.37
N SER A 109 -8.98 -18.40 -16.18
CA SER A 109 -9.43 -18.73 -17.53
C SER A 109 -9.28 -20.22 -17.78
N PHE A 110 -10.19 -20.74 -18.59
CA PHE A 110 -10.18 -22.13 -19.04
C PHE A 110 -9.77 -22.14 -20.51
N LEU A 111 -8.74 -22.91 -20.83
CA LEU A 111 -8.37 -23.20 -22.22
C LEU A 111 -8.36 -24.73 -22.38
N GLY A 112 -9.48 -25.28 -22.85
CA GLY A 112 -9.71 -26.73 -22.82
C GLY A 112 -9.93 -27.24 -21.40
N ASN A 113 -9.22 -28.32 -21.02
CA ASN A 113 -9.27 -28.89 -19.66
C ASN A 113 -8.27 -28.21 -18.70
N ASP A 114 -7.46 -27.27 -19.19
CA ASP A 114 -6.46 -26.60 -18.38
C ASP A 114 -7.04 -25.34 -17.73
N HIS A 115 -6.87 -25.26 -16.42
CA HIS A 115 -7.24 -24.10 -15.63
C HIS A 115 -6.03 -23.18 -15.45
N TYR A 116 -6.04 -22.06 -16.14
CA TYR A 116 -5.05 -21.00 -16.01
C TYR A 116 -5.50 -20.04 -14.92
N ARG A 117 -4.57 -19.69 -14.03
CA ARG A 117 -4.77 -18.66 -13.01
C ARG A 117 -3.75 -17.57 -13.31
N ASN A 118 -4.24 -16.35 -13.47
CA ASN A 118 -3.41 -15.19 -13.74
C ASN A 118 -3.62 -14.17 -12.63
N VAL A 119 -2.51 -13.57 -12.22
CA VAL A 119 -2.48 -12.49 -11.26
C VAL A 119 -1.82 -11.30 -11.93
N LYS A 120 -2.46 -10.15 -11.82
CA LYS A 120 -1.94 -8.90 -12.35
C LYS A 120 -1.89 -7.88 -11.23
N ILE A 121 -0.72 -7.32 -10.99
CA ILE A 121 -0.58 -6.11 -10.17
C ILE A 121 -0.93 -4.95 -11.11
N ASN A 122 -2.05 -4.27 -10.85
CA ASN A 122 -2.50 -3.14 -11.64
C ASN A 122 -1.71 -1.87 -11.28
N GLU A 123 -1.50 -1.67 -9.98
CA GLU A 123 -0.85 -0.48 -9.46
C GLU A 123 -0.16 -0.79 -8.13
N LEU A 124 0.92 -0.07 -7.84
CA LEU A 124 1.60 -0.11 -6.57
C LEU A 124 1.86 1.31 -6.08
N LYS A 125 1.29 1.63 -4.92
CA LYS A 125 1.31 2.92 -4.26
C LYS A 125 2.16 2.84 -3.00
N LEU A 126 2.74 3.97 -2.63
CA LEU A 126 3.44 4.15 -1.37
C LEU A 126 2.73 5.26 -0.61
N GLU A 127 2.44 5.05 0.66
CA GLU A 127 1.91 6.08 1.54
C GLU A 127 2.90 6.35 2.67
N PHE A 128 3.09 7.61 3.01
CA PHE A 128 3.99 8.05 4.08
C PHE A 128 3.20 8.82 5.14
N ALA A 129 3.49 8.54 6.41
CA ALA A 129 2.97 9.29 7.54
C ALA A 129 4.15 9.85 8.34
N THR A 130 4.21 11.17 8.50
CA THR A 130 5.20 11.81 9.36
C THR A 130 4.94 11.48 10.84
N ASP A 131 6.01 11.33 11.62
CA ASP A 131 5.90 11.15 13.08
C ASP A 131 5.53 12.45 13.79
N GLU A 132 5.96 13.59 13.23
CA GLU A 132 5.59 14.90 13.73
C GLU A 132 4.26 15.33 13.12
N PRO A 133 3.30 15.85 13.92
CA PRO A 133 2.05 16.40 13.38
C PRO A 133 2.38 17.56 12.43
N PRO A 134 1.64 17.71 11.32
CA PRO A 134 1.86 18.84 10.42
C PRO A 134 1.64 20.15 11.18
N LEU A 135 2.47 21.17 10.91
CA LEU A 135 2.43 22.47 11.60
C LEU A 135 1.03 23.11 11.56
N SER A 136 0.23 22.83 10.52
CA SER A 136 -1.17 23.26 10.40
C SER A 136 -2.08 22.78 11.55
N ASP A 137 -1.81 21.59 12.08
CA ASP A 137 -2.58 21.00 13.17
C ASP A 137 -2.19 21.62 14.52
N ILE A 138 -0.96 22.15 14.61
CA ILE A 138 -0.48 22.90 15.77
C ILE A 138 -1.07 24.31 15.79
N GLU A 139 -1.11 24.99 14.65
CA GLU A 139 -1.70 26.33 14.53
C GLU A 139 -3.20 26.33 14.85
N THR A 140 -3.95 25.35 14.32
CA THR A 140 -5.39 25.20 14.64
C THR A 140 -5.62 24.90 16.13
N SER A 141 -4.81 24.02 16.74
CA SER A 141 -4.88 23.74 18.18
C SER A 141 -4.57 24.98 19.04
N LEU A 142 -3.61 25.81 18.63
CA LEU A 142 -3.28 27.06 19.33
C LEU A 142 -4.37 28.12 19.18
N ASP A 143 -5.02 28.21 18.02
CA ASP A 143 -6.12 29.15 17.78
C ASP A 143 -7.39 28.78 18.55
N GLU A 144 -7.69 27.49 18.68
CA GLU A 144 -8.78 27.02 19.56
C GLU A 144 -8.50 27.35 21.03
N PHE A 145 -7.26 27.15 21.49
CA PHE A 145 -6.85 27.52 22.85
C PHE A 145 -6.95 29.03 23.11
N ARG A 146 -6.61 29.86 22.12
CA ARG A 146 -6.76 31.33 22.20
C ARG A 146 -8.22 31.74 22.30
N LYS A 147 -9.12 31.11 21.53
CA LYS A 147 -10.56 31.37 21.62
C LYS A 147 -11.13 30.99 22.98
N GLN A 148 -10.75 29.83 23.52
CA GLN A 148 -11.28 29.33 24.79
C GLN A 148 -10.89 30.22 25.99
N ASN A 149 -9.71 30.86 25.96
CA ASN A 149 -9.26 31.79 27.00
C ASN A 149 -9.72 33.24 26.80
N GLN A 150 -10.36 33.56 25.68
CA GLN A 150 -10.99 34.87 25.45
C GLN A 150 -12.49 34.87 25.78
N GLU A 151 -13.10 33.70 25.95
CA GLU A 151 -14.51 33.50 26.30
C GLU A 151 -14.74 33.17 27.79
N SER A 152 -13.70 33.20 28.63
CA SER A 152 -13.76 33.07 30.10
C SER A 152 -13.43 34.39 30.80
#